data_AF-A0A8T1S749-F1
#
_entry.id   AF-A0A8T1S749-F1
#
_cell.length_a   1.000
_cell.length_b   1.000
_cell.length_c   1.000
_cell.angle_alpha   90.00
_cell.angle_beta   90.00
_cell.angle_gamma   90.00
#
_symmetry.space_group_name_H-M   'P 1'
#
loop_
_entity.id
_entity.type
_entity.pdbx_description
1 polymer ?
#
loop_
_entity_poly.entity_id
_entity_poly.type
_entity_poly.pdbx_seq_one_letter_code
_entity_poly.pdbx_strand_id
1 'polypeptide(L)'
;GGPGLPAPSVCAKAYVLLLRSYRQNNAHTNHCVAKMLHRIAYDLKMEALLFQLSAFCIFNRLLSDPSAAAYKELVTFAKYVLGKFFALAATNKKVYVELLFWKSTATVREMTEGYSSLQEGEG
;
A
#
# COMPACT_ATOMS: atom_id res chain seq x y z
N GLY A 1 28.00 2.24 -11.29
CA GLY A 1 26.80 2.34 -10.45
C GLY A 1 25.87 3.34 -11.09
N GLY A 2 24.80 2.88 -11.74
CA GLY A 2 23.74 3.77 -12.21
C GLY A 2 22.86 4.19 -11.05
N PRO A 3 22.12 5.32 -11.14
CA PRO A 3 21.10 5.63 -10.16
C PRO A 3 20.07 4.50 -10.16
N GLY A 4 20.16 3.61 -9.16
CA GLY A 4 19.21 2.54 -8.99
C GLY A 4 17.82 3.14 -8.87
N LEU A 5 16.83 2.57 -9.57
CA LEU A 5 15.45 3.03 -9.47
C LEU A 5 15.06 3.14 -7.98
N PRO A 6 14.32 4.19 -7.59
CA PRO A 6 13.89 4.36 -6.21
C PRO A 6 13.13 3.11 -5.75
N ALA A 7 13.44 2.66 -4.53
CA ALA A 7 12.82 1.48 -3.96
C ALA A 7 11.28 1.60 -3.96
N PRO A 8 10.52 0.52 -4.22
CA PRO A 8 9.06 0.55 -4.24
C PRO A 8 8.42 1.16 -2.99
N SER A 9 9.07 0.99 -1.83
CA SER A 9 8.68 1.63 -0.57
C SER A 9 8.67 3.16 -0.68
N VAL A 10 9.74 3.77 -1.20
CA VAL A 10 9.86 5.23 -1.40
C VAL A 10 8.76 5.74 -2.34
N CYS A 11 8.54 5.03 -3.45
CA CYS A 11 7.48 5.35 -4.40
C CYS A 11 6.10 5.29 -3.73
N ALA A 12 5.81 4.22 -2.98
CA ALA A 12 4.54 4.09 -2.27
C ALA A 12 4.31 5.26 -1.31
N LYS A 13 5.32 5.68 -0.52
CA LYS A 13 5.19 6.85 0.38
C LYS A 13 4.85 8.11 -0.40
N ALA A 14 5.57 8.39 -1.49
CA ALA A 14 5.37 9.59 -2.30
C ALA A 14 3.96 9.64 -2.89
N TYR A 15 3.46 8.53 -3.44
CA TYR A 15 2.12 8.47 -4.00
C TYR A 15 1.02 8.51 -2.94
N VAL A 16 1.23 7.93 -1.75
CA VAL A 16 0.30 8.08 -0.61
C VAL A 16 0.25 9.54 -0.14
N LEU A 17 1.38 10.26 -0.16
CA LEU A 17 1.39 11.70 0.13
C LEU A 17 0.60 12.50 -0.92
N LEU A 18 0.75 12.20 -2.21
CA LEU A 18 -0.05 12.82 -3.27
C LEU A 18 -1.55 12.50 -3.14
N LEU A 19 -1.88 11.26 -2.74
CA LEU A 19 -3.25 10.83 -2.51
C LEU A 19 -3.93 11.63 -1.39
N ARG A 20 -3.18 12.09 -0.38
CA ARG A 20 -3.72 12.93 0.70
C ARG A 20 -4.42 14.20 0.19
N SER A 21 -3.98 14.72 -0.95
CA SER A 21 -4.51 15.93 -1.58
C SER A 21 -5.45 15.64 -2.76
N TYR A 22 -6.08 14.45 -2.81
CA TYR A 22 -6.93 14.03 -3.95
C TYR A 22 -8.02 15.04 -4.36
N ARG A 23 -8.53 15.86 -3.44
CA ARG A 23 -9.52 16.91 -3.74
C ARG A 23 -8.96 18.09 -4.53
N GLN A 24 -7.67 18.37 -4.37
CA GLN A 24 -6.95 19.49 -5.01
C GLN A 24 -6.26 19.04 -6.31
N ASN A 25 -6.02 17.73 -6.44
CA ASN A 25 -5.47 17.13 -7.64
C ASN A 25 -6.50 17.18 -8.79
N ASN A 26 -6.01 17.43 -10.00
CA ASN A 26 -6.84 17.25 -11.19
C ASN A 26 -7.11 15.75 -11.45
N ALA A 27 -8.07 15.46 -12.34
CA ALA A 27 -8.48 14.10 -12.66
C ALA A 27 -7.32 13.23 -13.17
N HIS A 28 -6.44 13.79 -14.02
CA HIS A 28 -5.29 13.07 -14.56
C HIS A 28 -4.27 12.70 -13.49
N THR A 29 -3.96 13.62 -12.57
CA THR A 29 -3.05 13.37 -11.43
C THR A 29 -3.62 12.26 -10.55
N ASN A 30 -4.91 12.30 -10.22
CA ASN A 30 -5.55 11.26 -9.43
C ASN A 30 -5.52 9.89 -10.13
N HIS A 31 -5.77 9.86 -11.44
CA HIS A 31 -5.65 8.64 -12.25
C HIS A 31 -4.23 8.06 -12.19
N CYS A 32 -3.20 8.91 -12.37
CA CYS A 32 -1.80 8.49 -12.29
C CYS A 32 -1.42 7.95 -10.91
N VAL A 33 -1.87 8.61 -9.83
CA VAL A 33 -1.69 8.13 -8.46
C VAL A 33 -2.34 6.76 -8.26
N ALA A 34 -3.60 6.60 -8.69
CA ALA A 34 -4.34 5.33 -8.60
C ALA A 34 -3.59 4.20 -9.32
N LYS A 35 -3.17 4.45 -10.57
CA LYS A 35 -2.48 3.48 -11.41
C LYS A 35 -1.13 3.06 -10.85
N MET A 36 -0.36 4.02 -10.32
CA MET A 36 0.95 3.73 -9.72
C MET A 36 0.83 2.94 -8.41
N LEU A 37 -0.10 3.32 -7.54
CA LEU A 37 -0.36 2.55 -6.32
C LEU A 37 -0.92 1.15 -6.63
N HIS A 38 -1.78 1.04 -7.65
CA HIS A 38 -2.28 -0.25 -8.14
C HIS A 38 -1.15 -1.13 -8.66
N ARG A 39 -0.22 -0.59 -9.45
CA ARG A 39 0.95 -1.34 -9.93
C ARG A 39 1.80 -1.88 -8.78
N ILE A 40 2.02 -1.07 -7.74
CA ILE A 40 2.75 -1.53 -6.55
C ILE A 40 1.99 -2.65 -5.82
N ALA A 41 0.69 -2.48 -5.63
CA ALA A 41 -0.11 -3.42 -4.85
C ALA A 41 -0.46 -4.72 -5.60
N TYR A 42 -0.70 -4.65 -6.91
CA TYR A 42 -1.23 -5.76 -7.69
C TYR A 42 -0.18 -6.41 -8.60
N ASP A 43 0.59 -5.60 -9.34
CA ASP A 43 1.59 -6.14 -10.28
C ASP A 43 2.84 -6.60 -9.53
N LEU A 44 3.32 -5.80 -8.57
CA LEU A 44 4.50 -6.13 -7.77
C LEU A 44 4.20 -6.99 -6.54
N LYS A 45 2.92 -7.28 -6.24
CA LYS A 45 2.50 -8.04 -5.04
C LYS A 45 3.04 -7.46 -3.72
N MET A 46 3.09 -6.13 -3.65
CA MET A 46 3.57 -5.39 -2.48
C MET A 46 2.44 -4.64 -1.78
N GLU A 47 1.21 -5.18 -1.77
CA GLU A 47 0.06 -4.56 -1.09
C GLU A 47 0.33 -4.27 0.39
N ALA A 48 1.20 -5.06 1.03
CA ALA A 48 1.62 -4.86 2.42
C ALA A 48 2.32 -3.51 2.66
N LEU A 49 2.92 -2.88 1.64
CA LEU A 49 3.48 -1.51 1.77
C LEU A 49 2.39 -0.45 2.01
N LEU A 50 1.14 -0.75 1.66
CA LEU A 50 0.00 0.14 1.80
C LEU A 50 -0.83 -0.13 3.06
N PHE A 51 -0.50 -1.18 3.82
CA PHE A 51 -1.13 -1.49 5.11
C PHE A 51 -0.56 -0.59 6.21
N GLN A 52 -0.79 0.72 6.07
CA GLN A 52 -0.30 1.73 6.98
C GLN A 52 -1.45 2.62 7.44
N LEU A 53 -1.46 2.96 8.73
CA LEU A 53 -2.54 3.75 9.34
C LEU A 53 -2.85 5.06 8.60
N SER A 54 -1.83 5.82 8.17
CA SER A 54 -2.03 7.08 7.46
C SER A 54 -2.69 6.87 6.09
N ALA A 55 -2.32 5.83 5.36
CA ALA A 55 -2.98 5.46 4.11
C ALA A 55 -4.45 5.10 4.36
N PHE A 56 -4.72 4.34 5.43
CA PHE A 56 -6.09 3.96 5.80
C PHE A 56 -6.92 5.15 6.26
N CYS A 57 -6.33 6.12 6.96
CA CYS A 57 -7.00 7.38 7.27
C CYS A 57 -7.39 8.15 6.01
N ILE A 58 -6.54 8.14 4.97
CA ILE A 58 -6.85 8.77 3.68
C ILE A 58 -7.99 7.99 2.99
N PHE A 59 -7.93 6.66 2.95
CA PHE A 59 -9.00 5.82 2.41
C PHE A 59 -10.32 6.04 3.14
N ASN A 60 -10.31 6.13 4.48
CA ASN A 60 -11.52 6.38 5.26
C ASN A 60 -12.15 7.74 4.91
N ARG A 61 -11.33 8.79 4.76
CA ARG A 61 -11.80 10.12 4.32
C ARG A 61 -12.36 10.08 2.90
N LEU A 62 -11.68 9.39 1.99
CA LEU A 62 -12.10 9.23 0.60
C LEU A 62 -13.44 8.48 0.50
N LEU A 63 -13.61 7.39 1.25
CA LEU A 63 -14.82 6.57 1.24
C LEU A 63 -16.00 7.23 1.96
N SER A 64 -15.73 8.11 2.92
CA SER A 64 -16.74 8.91 3.62
C SER A 64 -17.02 10.24 2.93
N ASP A 65 -16.37 10.54 1.81
CA ASP A 65 -16.55 11.79 1.07
C ASP A 65 -17.92 11.79 0.38
N PRO A 66 -18.79 12.79 0.57
CA PRO A 66 -20.03 12.93 -0.20
C PRO A 66 -19.78 12.94 -1.72
N SER A 67 -18.63 13.44 -2.15
CA SER A 67 -18.19 13.51 -3.55
C SER A 67 -17.41 12.26 -3.99
N ALA A 68 -17.40 11.17 -3.20
CA ALA A 68 -16.67 9.93 -3.53
C ALA A 68 -17.01 9.38 -4.93
N ALA A 69 -18.24 9.62 -5.41
CA ALA A 69 -18.67 9.22 -6.75
C ALA A 69 -17.85 9.87 -7.89
N ALA A 70 -17.20 11.01 -7.64
CA ALA A 70 -16.28 11.65 -8.59
C ALA A 70 -14.89 10.99 -8.63
N TYR A 71 -14.55 10.18 -7.62
CA TYR A 71 -13.24 9.57 -7.43
C TYR A 71 -13.29 8.03 -7.58
N LYS A 72 -14.07 7.52 -8.55
CA LYS A 72 -14.40 6.09 -8.68
C LYS A 72 -13.18 5.16 -8.68
N GLU A 73 -12.11 5.53 -9.37
CA GLU A 73 -10.87 4.74 -9.43
C GLU A 73 -10.20 4.65 -8.06
N LEU A 74 -10.06 5.79 -7.36
CA LEU A 74 -9.46 5.84 -6.03
C LEU A 74 -10.30 5.07 -5.01
N VAL A 75 -11.63 5.19 -5.09
CA VAL A 75 -12.57 4.46 -4.23
C VAL A 75 -12.46 2.95 -4.46
N THR A 76 -12.39 2.53 -5.72
CA THR A 76 -12.19 1.11 -6.09
C THR A 76 -10.86 0.59 -5.54
N PHE A 77 -9.78 1.36 -5.71
CA PHE A 77 -8.47 1.00 -5.21
C PHE A 77 -8.43 0.92 -3.68
N ALA A 78 -9.02 1.89 -2.98
CA ALA A 78 -9.11 1.87 -1.52
C ALA A 78 -9.82 0.62 -1.00
N LYS A 79 -10.96 0.25 -1.62
CA LYS A 79 -11.70 -0.99 -1.28
C LYS A 79 -10.87 -2.25 -1.54
N TYR A 80 -10.11 -2.30 -2.64
CA TYR A 80 -9.20 -3.40 -2.94
C TYR A 80 -8.16 -3.60 -1.82
N VAL A 81 -7.45 -2.53 -1.43
CA VAL A 81 -6.41 -2.60 -0.40
C VAL A 81 -7.00 -2.97 0.97
N LEU A 82 -8.12 -2.36 1.36
CA LEU A 82 -8.81 -2.68 2.61
C LEU A 82 -9.30 -4.14 2.63
N GLY A 83 -9.85 -4.64 1.52
CA GLY A 83 -10.26 -6.04 1.40
C GLY A 83 -9.10 -7.01 1.60
N LYS A 84 -7.94 -6.72 0.99
CA LYS A 84 -6.69 -7.49 1.19
C LYS A 84 -6.23 -7.46 2.64
N PHE A 85 -6.28 -6.30 3.28
CA PHE A 85 -5.92 -6.17 4.69
C PHE A 85 -6.84 -6.98 5.60
N PHE A 86 -8.16 -6.90 5.43
CA PHE A 86 -9.09 -7.64 6.28
C PHE A 86 -9.00 -9.15 6.07
N ALA A 87 -8.75 -9.60 4.83
CA ALA A 87 -8.48 -11.01 4.56
C ALA A 87 -7.22 -11.50 5.31
N LEU A 88 -6.15 -10.70 5.33
CA LEU A 88 -4.94 -11.01 6.08
C LEU A 88 -5.15 -10.92 7.60
N ALA A 89 -5.91 -9.92 8.07
CA ALA A 89 -6.20 -9.72 9.48
C ALA A 89 -7.05 -10.85 10.08
N ALA A 90 -7.91 -11.47 9.28
CA ALA A 90 -8.70 -12.62 9.69
C ALA A 90 -7.84 -13.84 10.07
N THR A 91 -6.68 -14.00 9.43
CA THR A 91 -5.76 -15.12 9.70
C THR A 91 -4.56 -14.71 10.57
N ASN A 92 -4.17 -13.44 10.55
CA ASN A 92 -3.01 -12.94 11.27
C ASN A 92 -3.31 -11.60 11.98
N LYS A 93 -3.65 -11.67 13.27
CA LYS A 93 -3.93 -10.49 14.10
C LYS A 93 -2.72 -9.57 14.32
N LYS A 94 -1.48 -10.02 14.07
CA LYS A 94 -0.27 -9.18 14.21
C LYS A 94 -0.28 -8.01 13.21
N VAL A 95 -1.02 -8.14 12.10
CA VAL A 95 -1.11 -7.10 11.07
C VAL A 95 -1.64 -5.76 11.62
N TYR A 96 -2.48 -5.78 12.67
CA TYR A 96 -2.94 -4.55 13.33
C TYR A 96 -1.82 -3.81 14.05
N VAL A 97 -0.86 -4.53 14.62
CA VAL A 97 0.33 -3.94 15.25
C VAL A 97 1.30 -3.46 14.18
N GLU A 98 1.52 -4.26 13.13
CA GLU A 98 2.38 -3.90 12.01
C GLU A 98 1.91 -2.65 11.25
N LEU A 99 0.60 -2.38 11.25
CA LEU A 99 0.00 -1.19 10.66
C LEU A 99 0.50 0.13 11.30
N LEU A 100 1.00 0.06 12.54
CA LEU A 100 1.57 1.20 13.27
C LEU A 100 3.02 1.50 12.86
N PHE A 101 3.73 0.56 12.23
CA PHE A 101 5.15 0.69 11.91
C PHE A 101 5.39 0.75 10.41
N TRP A 102 6.44 1.48 9.98
CA TRP A 102 6.79 1.55 8.55
C TRP A 102 7.52 0.28 8.12
N LYS A 103 6.88 -0.53 7.26
CA LYS A 103 7.55 -1.71 6.69
C LYS A 103 8.67 -1.26 5.74
N SER A 104 9.86 -1.84 5.91
CA SER A 104 10.94 -1.69 4.94
C SER A 104 10.66 -2.56 3.71
N THR A 105 11.22 -2.22 2.54
CA THR A 105 11.13 -3.03 1.32
C THR A 105 11.68 -4.44 1.53
N ALA A 106 12.66 -4.62 2.42
CA ALA A 106 13.21 -5.92 2.79
C ALA A 106 12.15 -6.78 3.52
N THR A 107 11.45 -6.19 4.48
CA THR A 107 10.37 -6.86 5.24
C THR A 107 9.19 -7.26 4.35
N VAL A 108 8.84 -6.44 3.36
CA VAL A 108 7.76 -6.81 2.42
C VAL A 108 8.18 -7.93 1.48
N ARG A 109 9.44 -7.94 1.02
CA ARG A 109 9.96 -9.01 0.17
C ARG A 109 10.02 -10.35 0.91
N GLU A 110 10.44 -10.34 2.18
CA GLU A 110 10.38 -11.53 3.06
C GLU A 110 8.95 -12.02 3.31
N MET A 111 7.98 -11.12 3.42
CA MET A 111 6.56 -11.48 3.58
C MET A 111 5.94 -12.06 2.31
N THR A 112 6.42 -11.70 1.11
CA THR A 112 5.88 -12.14 -0.18
C THR A 112 6.58 -13.38 -0.74
N GLU A 113 7.89 -13.56 -0.50
CA GLU A 113 8.69 -14.67 -1.09
C GLU A 113 8.64 -15.98 -0.27
N GLY A 114 8.12 -15.96 0.96
CA GLY A 114 8.06 -17.16 1.82
C GLY A 114 9.42 -17.51 2.41
N TYR A 115 9.44 -17.93 3.68
CA TYR A 115 10.63 -18.37 4.39
C TYR A 115 11.40 -19.44 3.59
N SER A 116 12.46 -19.04 2.92
CA SER A 116 13.45 -19.95 2.32
C SER A 116 14.85 -19.51 2.74
N SER A 117 15.10 -19.51 4.06
CA SER A 117 16.44 -19.67 4.65
C SER A 117 16.38 -19.62 6.18
N LEU A 118 15.75 -20.62 6.80
CA LEU A 118 16.09 -21.03 8.17
C LEU A 118 16.48 -22.51 8.15
N GLN A 119 17.65 -22.77 7.58
CA GLN A 119 18.52 -23.93 7.71
C GLN A 119 19.85 -23.38 7.19
N GLU A 120 20.97 -23.29 7.91
CA GLU A 120 21.57 -24.03 9.03
C GLU A 120 22.46 -23.04 9.83
N GLY A 121 22.86 -23.26 11.07
CA GLY A 121 22.82 -24.50 11.82
C GLY A 121 22.98 -24.32 13.32
N GLU A 122 22.45 -25.33 14.01
CA GLU A 122 22.91 -25.81 15.30
C GLU A 122 24.24 -26.55 15.09
N GLY A 123 25.21 -26.37 16.00
CA GLY A 123 26.48 -27.09 16.02
C GLY A 123 27.64 -26.25 16.52
#